data_AF-A0A7S9DBF1-F1
#
_entry.id   AF-A0A7S9DBF1-F1
#
_cell.length_a   1.000
_cell.length_b   1.000
_cell.length_c   1.000
_cell.angle_alpha   90.00
_cell.angle_beta   90.00
_cell.angle_gamma   90.00
#
_symmetry.space_group_name_H-M   'P 1'
#
loop_
_entity.id
_entity.type
_entity.pdbx_description
1 polymer ?
#
loop_
_entity_poly.entity_id
_entity_poly.type
_entity_poly.pdbx_seq_one_letter_code
_entity_poly.pdbx_strand_id
1 'polypeptide(L)'
;MKDEAKDITTQPIEAQAAPEGEAATKALATKAAETKTPAKKKRVRGSKAKDKAAADANAALEARIGHGFADPNLLMQAITHVSALKSGRKRGDSYQRLEFLGDHVLGLVVSDMLYHAFPNADEGELSKRLAELVRKESCADVAKSLGLLDDIKLGSVGPAADGRLRKSILGDICEAVIGAIFLDGGHAAASEFVKRNWTERMHKPRRPLRDPKTVLQEWAQGKGLPTPVYREVERTGPHHDPQFRVAVDLPGLAPAEGIGGSKRAAEKVAASVMIEREGVGGGNDG
;
A
#
# COMPACT_ATOMS: atom_id res chain seq x y z
N MET A 1 45.71 34.05 -7.22
CA MET A 1 45.22 35.33 -7.78
C MET A 1 43.70 35.32 -7.67
N LYS A 2 43.18 36.12 -6.73
CA LYS A 2 41.82 36.69 -6.59
C LYS A 2 40.66 35.68 -6.42
N ASP A 3 40.12 35.49 -5.22
CA ASP A 3 39.28 36.40 -4.41
C ASP A 3 38.06 36.94 -5.16
N GLU A 4 36.86 36.54 -4.71
CA GLU A 4 35.82 37.48 -4.26
C GLU A 4 34.66 36.73 -3.60
N ALA A 5 34.70 36.71 -2.26
CA ALA A 5 33.52 36.58 -1.43
C ALA A 5 32.83 37.96 -1.37
N LYS A 6 31.49 38.01 -1.50
CA LYS A 6 30.71 39.18 -1.12
C LYS A 6 29.81 38.84 0.06
N ASP A 7 30.31 39.29 1.20
CA ASP A 7 29.62 39.56 2.46
C ASP A 7 28.59 40.70 2.26
N ILE A 8 27.34 40.47 2.68
CA ILE A 8 26.37 41.54 2.90
C ILE A 8 25.76 41.31 4.29
N THR A 9 26.35 42.01 5.26
CA THR A 9 25.87 42.19 6.62
C THR A 9 24.92 43.40 6.71
N THR A 10 24.05 43.40 7.72
CA THR A 10 23.33 44.52 8.41
C THR A 10 21.81 44.47 8.20
N GLN A 11 21.05 43.75 9.04
CA GLN A 11 20.46 44.09 10.35
C GLN A 11 19.16 44.93 10.32
N PRO A 12 18.19 44.68 11.23
CA PRO A 12 16.79 45.05 11.11
C PRO A 12 16.45 46.41 11.73
N ILE A 13 15.38 47.04 11.26
CA ILE A 13 14.89 48.32 11.78
C ILE A 13 13.73 48.06 12.76
N GLU A 14 13.85 48.67 13.93
CA GLU A 14 13.02 48.53 15.12
C GLU A 14 11.58 49.05 14.98
N ALA A 15 10.74 48.47 15.83
CA ALA A 15 9.39 48.91 16.15
C ALA A 15 9.38 50.22 16.97
N GLN A 16 8.39 51.08 16.70
CA GLN A 16 7.98 52.13 17.62
C GLN A 16 6.48 52.01 17.89
N ALA A 17 6.16 51.96 19.18
CA ALA A 17 4.82 51.94 19.74
C ALA A 17 4.50 53.29 20.42
N ALA A 18 3.18 53.51 20.58
CA ALA A 18 2.50 54.45 21.49
C ALA A 18 2.42 55.94 21.06
N PRO A 19 1.41 56.72 21.52
CA PRO A 19 0.57 56.47 22.69
C PRO A 19 -0.96 56.67 22.54
N GLU A 20 -1.57 56.34 23.67
CA GLU A 20 -2.95 56.35 24.13
C GLU A 20 -3.69 57.70 23.97
N GLY A 21 -5.02 57.60 23.90
CA GLY A 21 -5.96 58.73 24.04
C GLY A 21 -7.28 58.23 24.62
N GLU A 22 -7.47 58.50 25.91
CA GLU A 22 -8.64 58.21 26.74
C GLU A 22 -9.70 59.31 26.64
N ALA A 23 -10.93 58.99 27.09
CA ALA A 23 -12.06 59.85 27.48
C ALA A 23 -13.05 60.23 26.35
N ALA A 24 -14.38 60.26 26.52
CA ALA A 24 -15.26 59.96 27.63
C ALA A 24 -16.74 60.11 27.20
N THR A 25 -17.61 59.34 27.87
CA THR A 25 -18.95 59.71 28.40
C THR A 25 -20.27 59.63 27.58
N LYS A 26 -21.27 59.14 28.34
CA LYS A 26 -22.75 59.29 28.33
C LYS A 26 -23.56 58.34 27.43
N ALA A 27 -24.20 57.30 27.99
CA ALA A 27 -25.41 57.27 28.83
C ALA A 27 -26.73 57.32 28.03
N LEU A 28 -27.53 56.24 28.07
CA LEU A 28 -28.90 56.26 28.59
C LEU A 28 -29.47 54.83 28.65
N ALA A 29 -30.33 54.61 29.65
CA ALA A 29 -30.96 53.34 30.01
C ALA A 29 -32.16 53.00 29.11
N THR A 30 -32.49 51.70 29.02
CA THR A 30 -33.89 51.24 29.16
C THR A 30 -33.95 49.74 29.45
N LYS A 31 -34.73 49.40 30.47
CA LYS A 31 -35.11 48.05 30.88
C LYS A 31 -36.09 47.46 29.86
N ALA A 32 -35.92 46.18 29.51
CA ALA A 32 -37.02 45.29 29.17
C ALA A 32 -36.79 43.95 29.88
N ALA A 33 -37.76 43.57 30.70
CA ALA A 33 -37.81 42.29 31.38
C ALA A 33 -38.50 41.28 30.45
N GLU A 34 -37.81 40.19 30.10
CA GLU A 34 -38.42 39.01 29.49
C GLU A 34 -37.96 37.75 30.23
N THR A 35 -38.94 37.15 30.92
CA THR A 35 -39.24 35.72 30.99
C THR A 35 -38.06 34.73 31.01
N LYS A 36 -37.76 34.24 32.23
CA LYS A 36 -36.99 33.01 32.45
C LYS A 36 -37.69 31.82 31.78
N THR A 37 -37.07 31.27 30.74
CA THR A 37 -37.34 29.91 30.24
C THR A 37 -36.12 29.02 30.61
N PRO A 38 -36.31 27.81 31.18
CA PRO A 38 -35.21 27.03 31.73
C PRO A 38 -34.27 26.47 30.66
N ALA A 39 -32.98 26.52 30.97
CA ALA A 39 -31.88 26.12 30.12
C ALA A 39 -31.85 24.61 29.77
N LYS A 40 -31.57 24.36 28.48
CA LYS A 40 -30.78 23.28 27.87
C LYS A 40 -30.12 22.27 28.86
N LYS A 41 -30.60 21.01 28.90
CA LYS A 41 -29.84 19.87 29.47
C LYS A 41 -29.89 18.54 28.67
N LYS A 42 -30.34 18.52 27.41
CA LYS A 42 -30.45 17.26 26.61
C LYS A 42 -29.43 17.03 25.49
N ARG A 43 -28.52 17.98 25.17
CA ARG A 43 -27.59 17.86 24.02
C ARG A 43 -26.18 17.32 24.32
N VAL A 44 -25.77 17.20 25.59
CA VAL A 44 -24.38 16.83 25.95
C VAL A 44 -24.16 15.30 26.05
N ARG A 45 -25.18 14.54 26.47
CA ARG A 45 -25.06 13.07 26.64
C ARG A 45 -24.86 12.31 25.33
N GLY A 46 -25.45 12.78 24.22
CA GLY A 46 -25.33 12.12 22.91
C GLY A 46 -23.98 12.33 22.22
N SER A 47 -23.28 13.45 22.47
CA SER A 47 -21.93 13.70 21.93
C SER A 47 -20.92 12.77 22.59
N LYS A 48 -20.87 12.74 23.93
CA LYS A 48 -19.89 11.93 24.69
C LYS A 48 -19.94 10.43 24.35
N ALA A 49 -21.12 9.88 24.13
CA ALA A 49 -21.26 8.46 23.76
C ALA A 49 -20.72 8.17 22.34
N LYS A 50 -20.93 9.10 21.40
CA LYS A 50 -20.44 8.99 20.02
C LYS A 50 -18.93 9.18 19.95
N ASP A 51 -18.40 10.12 20.72
CA ASP A 51 -16.96 10.40 20.81
C ASP A 51 -16.23 9.19 21.44
N LYS A 52 -16.83 8.56 22.45
CA LYS A 52 -16.30 7.32 23.05
C LYS A 52 -16.31 6.16 22.05
N ALA A 53 -17.41 5.92 21.34
CA ALA A 53 -17.48 4.83 20.36
C ALA A 53 -16.48 4.99 19.21
N ALA A 54 -16.22 6.24 18.77
CA ALA A 54 -15.20 6.53 17.77
C ALA A 54 -13.78 6.27 18.30
N ALA A 55 -13.51 6.63 19.55
CA ALA A 55 -12.23 6.33 20.20
C ALA A 55 -12.01 4.82 20.36
N ASP A 56 -13.03 4.07 20.77
CA ASP A 56 -12.97 2.62 20.93
C ASP A 56 -12.72 1.91 19.58
N ALA A 57 -13.36 2.39 18.49
CA ALA A 57 -13.14 1.87 17.14
C ALA A 57 -11.72 2.15 16.63
N ASN A 58 -11.20 3.36 16.90
CA ASN A 58 -9.82 3.71 16.56
C ASN A 58 -8.82 2.84 17.31
N ALA A 59 -9.00 2.63 18.62
CA ALA A 59 -8.12 1.77 19.42
C ALA A 59 -8.13 0.31 18.91
N ALA A 60 -9.29 -0.20 18.49
CA ALA A 60 -9.38 -1.53 17.89
C ALA A 60 -8.66 -1.62 16.53
N LEU A 61 -8.69 -0.55 15.74
CA LEU A 61 -7.95 -0.47 14.48
C LEU A 61 -6.44 -0.38 14.72
N GLU A 62 -6.00 0.46 15.66
CA GLU A 62 -4.61 0.57 16.11
C GLU A 62 -4.06 -0.77 16.62
N ALA A 63 -4.86 -1.53 17.37
CA ALA A 63 -4.48 -2.85 17.86
C ALA A 63 -4.25 -3.85 16.72
N ARG A 64 -5.08 -3.83 15.67
CA ARG A 64 -4.89 -4.68 14.48
C ARG A 64 -3.65 -4.23 13.68
N ILE A 65 -3.44 -2.93 13.53
CA ILE A 65 -2.26 -2.35 12.88
C ILE A 65 -1.00 -2.58 13.72
N GLY A 66 -1.13 -2.75 15.04
CA GLY A 66 -0.02 -2.89 15.97
C GLY A 66 0.83 -1.62 16.10
N HIS A 67 0.23 -0.44 15.90
CA HIS A 67 0.85 0.88 16.12
C HIS A 67 -0.17 1.80 16.77
N GLY A 68 0.17 2.39 17.93
CA GLY A 68 -0.66 3.40 18.58
C GLY A 68 -0.26 4.79 18.09
N PHE A 69 -1.20 5.53 17.49
CA PHE A 69 -0.88 6.81 16.87
C PHE A 69 -0.84 7.94 17.91
N ALA A 70 0.25 8.73 17.89
CA ALA A 70 0.32 9.97 18.66
C ALA A 70 -0.59 11.05 18.06
N ASP A 71 -0.70 11.12 16.73
CA ASP A 71 -1.73 11.89 16.02
C ASP A 71 -2.80 10.96 15.41
N PRO A 72 -3.97 10.80 16.05
CA PRO A 72 -5.06 9.98 15.53
C PRO A 72 -5.54 10.42 14.14
N ASN A 73 -5.32 11.68 13.74
CA ASN A 73 -5.74 12.17 12.43
C ASN A 73 -5.01 11.49 11.29
N LEU A 74 -3.76 11.04 11.49
CA LEU A 74 -2.99 10.33 10.46
C LEU A 74 -3.68 9.01 10.09
N LEU A 75 -4.08 8.23 11.10
CA LEU A 75 -4.85 7.01 10.88
C LEU A 75 -6.20 7.31 10.21
N MET A 76 -6.92 8.34 10.67
CA MET A 76 -8.20 8.71 10.07
C MET A 76 -8.04 9.11 8.60
N GLN A 77 -6.99 9.84 8.27
CA GLN A 77 -6.68 10.25 6.91
C GLN A 77 -6.34 9.04 6.03
N ALA A 78 -5.53 8.11 6.53
CA ALA A 78 -5.11 6.91 5.81
C ALA A 78 -6.29 6.01 5.36
N ILE A 79 -7.38 5.99 6.12
CA ILE A 79 -8.58 5.19 5.79
C ILE A 79 -9.69 6.02 5.09
N THR A 80 -9.45 7.29 4.76
CA THR A 80 -10.47 8.19 4.20
C THR A 80 -10.32 8.38 2.70
N HIS A 81 -11.27 7.86 1.93
CA HIS A 81 -11.34 8.07 0.49
C HIS A 81 -11.82 9.50 0.16
N VAL A 82 -11.40 10.02 -1.00
CA VAL A 82 -11.78 11.36 -1.49
C VAL A 82 -13.29 11.59 -1.54
N SER A 83 -14.09 10.54 -1.78
CA SER A 83 -15.56 10.63 -1.81
C SER A 83 -16.18 10.93 -0.45
N ALA A 84 -15.49 10.64 0.66
CA ALA A 84 -15.96 10.94 2.01
C ALA A 84 -15.67 12.38 2.45
N LEU A 85 -14.88 13.13 1.68
CA LEU A 85 -14.54 14.51 1.99
C LEU A 85 -15.74 15.43 1.74
N LYS A 86 -16.04 16.30 2.71
CA LYS A 86 -17.08 17.33 2.59
C LYS A 86 -16.59 18.47 1.69
N SER A 87 -17.53 19.16 1.01
CA SER A 87 -17.22 20.41 0.28
C SER A 87 -16.46 21.40 1.20
N GLY A 88 -15.29 21.84 0.75
CA GLY A 88 -14.40 22.74 1.49
C GLY A 88 -13.18 22.08 2.13
N ARG A 89 -13.14 20.74 2.25
CA ARG A 89 -11.93 20.00 2.61
C ARG A 89 -11.00 19.88 1.41
N LYS A 90 -9.68 19.94 1.62
CA LYS A 90 -8.71 19.78 0.53
C LYS A 90 -8.61 18.30 0.18
N ARG A 91 -8.36 17.95 -1.09
CA ARG A 91 -8.04 16.56 -1.50
C ARG A 91 -6.91 15.95 -0.68
N GLY A 92 -6.01 16.80 -0.17
CA GLY A 92 -4.93 16.42 0.73
C GLY A 92 -5.36 15.87 2.09
N ASP A 93 -6.65 15.90 2.44
CA ASP A 93 -7.21 15.29 3.66
C ASP A 93 -7.66 13.83 3.45
N SER A 94 -7.37 13.26 2.27
CA SER A 94 -7.59 11.84 1.95
C SER A 94 -6.31 11.02 2.06
N TYR A 95 -6.43 9.70 1.88
CA TYR A 95 -5.32 8.76 1.91
C TYR A 95 -4.24 9.02 0.84
N GLN A 96 -4.57 9.70 -0.27
CA GLN A 96 -3.72 9.73 -1.48
C GLN A 96 -2.29 10.28 -1.27
N ARG A 97 -2.11 11.26 -0.37
CA ARG A 97 -0.76 11.77 -0.07
C ARG A 97 0.04 10.82 0.81
N LEU A 98 -0.66 10.11 1.70
CA LEU A 98 -0.04 9.10 2.56
C LEU A 98 0.29 7.85 1.75
N GLU A 99 -0.56 7.46 0.80
CA GLU A 99 -0.31 6.38 -0.18
C GLU A 99 1.00 6.64 -0.92
N PHE A 100 1.14 7.82 -1.54
CA PHE A 100 2.37 8.20 -2.24
C PHE A 100 3.62 8.05 -1.37
N LEU A 101 3.58 8.54 -0.13
CA LEU A 101 4.71 8.41 0.80
C LEU A 101 4.94 6.95 1.21
N GLY A 102 3.86 6.24 1.53
CA GLY A 102 3.88 4.87 2.01
C GLY A 102 4.39 3.86 0.99
N ASP A 103 4.11 4.06 -0.30
CA ASP A 103 4.67 3.27 -1.40
C ASP A 103 6.21 3.34 -1.42
N HIS A 104 6.77 4.55 -1.28
CA HIS A 104 8.22 4.73 -1.24
C HIS A 104 8.85 4.17 0.04
N VAL A 105 8.17 4.32 1.19
CA VAL A 105 8.62 3.72 2.46
C VAL A 105 8.59 2.19 2.38
N LEU A 106 7.53 1.61 1.82
CA LEU A 106 7.42 0.18 1.58
C LEU A 106 8.54 -0.31 0.66
N GLY A 107 8.77 0.38 -0.46
CA GLY A 107 9.84 0.05 -1.40
C GLY A 107 11.23 0.05 -0.75
N LEU A 108 11.52 1.06 0.07
CA LEU A 108 12.78 1.13 0.82
C LEU A 108 12.93 -0.05 1.80
N VAL A 109 11.92 -0.30 2.63
CA VAL A 109 12.02 -1.37 3.65
C VAL A 109 12.09 -2.75 2.99
N VAL A 110 11.31 -3.01 1.95
CA VAL A 110 11.33 -4.31 1.26
C VAL A 110 12.63 -4.52 0.50
N SER A 111 13.21 -3.48 -0.11
CA SER A 111 14.52 -3.59 -0.77
C SER A 111 15.64 -3.88 0.24
N ASP A 112 15.63 -3.23 1.41
CA ASP A 112 16.52 -3.54 2.54
C ASP A 112 16.38 -5.01 3.00
N MET A 113 15.13 -5.46 3.19
CA MET A 113 14.85 -6.86 3.56
C MET A 113 15.41 -7.86 2.53
N LEU A 114 15.21 -7.59 1.24
CA LEU A 114 15.65 -8.47 0.16
C LEU A 114 17.18 -8.52 0.06
N TYR A 115 17.84 -7.38 0.16
CA TYR A 115 19.31 -7.28 0.11
C TYR A 115 19.96 -8.14 1.18
N HIS A 116 19.43 -8.11 2.41
CA HIS A 116 19.96 -8.91 3.51
C HIS A 116 19.54 -10.39 3.46
N ALA A 117 18.33 -10.70 2.97
CA ALA A 117 17.83 -12.08 2.94
C ALA A 117 18.42 -12.91 1.79
N PHE A 118 18.86 -12.29 0.69
CA PHE A 118 19.32 -12.97 -0.52
C PHE A 118 20.69 -12.44 -0.98
N PRO A 119 21.79 -12.68 -0.23
CA PRO A 119 23.11 -12.10 -0.53
C PRO A 119 23.73 -12.57 -1.85
N ASN A 120 23.23 -13.67 -2.42
CA ASN A 120 23.72 -14.23 -3.69
C ASN A 120 22.83 -13.87 -4.90
N ALA A 121 21.72 -13.15 -4.68
CA ALA A 121 20.84 -12.75 -5.77
C ALA A 121 21.43 -11.54 -6.54
N ASP A 122 21.33 -11.57 -7.86
CA ASP A 122 21.70 -10.44 -8.71
C ASP A 122 20.65 -9.30 -8.64
N GLU A 123 21.01 -8.13 -9.17
CA GLU A 123 20.11 -6.96 -9.19
C GLU A 123 18.77 -7.28 -9.88
N GLY A 124 18.79 -8.00 -11.00
CA GLY A 124 17.57 -8.32 -11.75
C GLY A 124 16.62 -9.25 -10.99
N GLU A 125 17.15 -10.21 -10.22
CA GLU A 125 16.37 -11.04 -9.32
C GLU A 125 15.79 -10.24 -8.15
N LEU A 126 16.60 -9.40 -7.50
CA LEU A 126 16.16 -8.54 -6.40
C LEU A 126 15.04 -7.59 -6.87
N SER A 127 15.19 -6.97 -8.04
CA SER A 127 14.20 -6.10 -8.66
C SER A 127 12.88 -6.84 -8.95
N LYS A 128 12.93 -8.09 -9.43
CA LYS A 128 11.72 -8.92 -9.65
C LYS A 128 11.03 -9.29 -8.33
N ARG A 129 11.81 -9.67 -7.30
CA ARG A 129 11.29 -9.97 -5.95
C ARG A 129 10.63 -8.74 -5.34
N LEU A 130 11.26 -7.58 -5.46
CA LEU A 130 10.73 -6.30 -4.98
C LEU A 130 9.38 -6.00 -5.64
N ALA A 131 9.32 -6.04 -6.98
CA ALA A 131 8.10 -5.75 -7.73
C ALA A 131 6.93 -6.67 -7.34
N GLU A 132 7.18 -7.97 -7.10
CA GLU A 132 6.14 -8.90 -6.66
C GLU A 132 5.66 -8.62 -5.23
N LEU A 133 6.56 -8.17 -4.35
CA LEU A 133 6.22 -7.90 -2.95
C LEU A 133 5.49 -6.58 -2.75
N VAL A 134 5.80 -5.54 -3.53
CA VAL A 134 5.21 -4.21 -3.36
C VAL A 134 4.02 -3.93 -4.29
N ARG A 135 3.62 -4.91 -5.13
CA ARG A 135 2.45 -4.72 -6.00
C ARG A 135 1.16 -4.54 -5.20
N LYS A 136 0.21 -3.84 -5.83
CA LYS A 136 -1.11 -3.52 -5.28
C LYS A 136 -1.86 -4.70 -4.67
N GLU A 137 -1.80 -5.90 -5.24
CA GLU A 137 -2.50 -7.05 -4.65
C GLU A 137 -1.80 -7.61 -3.40
N SER A 138 -0.47 -7.50 -3.31
CA SER A 138 0.27 -7.87 -2.10
C SER A 138 -0.12 -6.94 -0.94
N CYS A 139 -0.19 -5.63 -1.21
CA CYS A 139 -0.73 -4.62 -0.29
C CYS A 139 -2.20 -4.92 0.10
N ALA A 140 -3.06 -5.23 -0.88
CA ALA A 140 -4.45 -5.55 -0.62
C ALA A 140 -4.63 -6.83 0.23
N ASP A 141 -3.81 -7.86 0.00
CA ASP A 141 -3.81 -9.07 0.81
C ASP A 141 -3.42 -8.79 2.27
N VAL A 142 -2.45 -7.89 2.51
CA VAL A 142 -2.06 -7.47 3.86
C VAL A 142 -3.20 -6.70 4.52
N ALA A 143 -3.72 -5.67 3.87
CA ALA A 143 -4.86 -4.91 4.39
C ALA A 143 -6.09 -5.78 4.66
N LYS A 144 -6.33 -6.81 3.84
CA LYS A 144 -7.38 -7.81 4.11
C LYS A 144 -7.08 -8.65 5.35
N SER A 145 -5.85 -9.10 5.54
CA SER A 145 -5.45 -9.87 6.74
C SER A 145 -5.58 -9.05 8.04
N LEU A 146 -5.42 -7.73 7.94
CA LEU A 146 -5.64 -6.77 9.02
C LEU A 146 -7.12 -6.37 9.17
N GLY A 147 -8.00 -6.82 8.27
CA GLY A 147 -9.42 -6.51 8.28
C GLY A 147 -9.78 -5.06 7.94
N LEU A 148 -8.93 -4.33 7.21
CA LEU A 148 -9.10 -2.88 6.97
C LEU A 148 -10.27 -2.52 6.05
N LEU A 149 -10.85 -3.50 5.34
CA LEU A 149 -11.86 -3.27 4.31
C LEU A 149 -13.07 -2.50 4.85
N ASP A 150 -13.54 -2.84 6.05
CA ASP A 150 -14.75 -2.27 6.64
C ASP A 150 -14.48 -0.91 7.31
N ASP A 151 -13.23 -0.62 7.65
CA ASP A 151 -12.81 0.65 8.25
C ASP A 151 -12.74 1.81 7.23
N ILE A 152 -12.67 1.47 5.92
CA ILE A 152 -12.60 2.47 4.85
C ILE A 152 -13.80 3.42 4.93
N LYS A 153 -13.50 4.73 4.94
CA LYS A 153 -14.50 5.78 4.94
C LYS A 153 -14.78 6.22 3.50
N LEU A 154 -15.99 5.92 3.05
CA LEU A 154 -16.52 6.34 1.76
C LEU A 154 -17.67 7.34 1.97
N GLY A 155 -17.87 8.23 1.00
CA GLY A 155 -19.09 9.04 0.92
C GLY A 155 -20.29 8.22 0.45
N SER A 156 -21.44 8.87 0.28
CA SER A 156 -22.64 8.21 -0.26
C SER A 156 -22.40 7.67 -1.66
N VAL A 157 -22.28 6.35 -1.77
CA VAL A 157 -22.31 5.57 -3.01
C VAL A 157 -23.29 4.41 -2.82
N GLY A 158 -23.90 3.89 -3.89
CA GLY A 158 -24.83 2.75 -3.77
C GLY A 158 -24.13 1.49 -3.23
N PRO A 159 -24.82 0.58 -2.51
CA PRO A 159 -24.20 -0.55 -1.80
C PRO A 159 -23.30 -1.45 -2.67
N ALA A 160 -23.71 -1.73 -3.92
CA ALA A 160 -22.91 -2.53 -4.84
C ALA A 160 -21.66 -1.79 -5.36
N ALA A 161 -21.72 -0.46 -5.50
CA ALA A 161 -20.59 0.36 -5.89
C ALA A 161 -19.61 0.54 -4.72
N ASP A 162 -20.13 0.66 -3.49
CA ASP A 162 -19.36 0.71 -2.24
C ASP A 162 -18.41 -0.49 -2.13
N GLY A 163 -18.97 -1.71 -2.16
CA GLY A 163 -18.18 -2.94 -2.00
C GLY A 163 -17.12 -3.14 -3.10
N ARG A 164 -17.39 -2.70 -4.34
CA ARG A 164 -16.40 -2.73 -5.42
C ARG A 164 -15.29 -1.70 -5.19
N LEU A 165 -15.65 -0.49 -4.78
CA LEU A 165 -14.70 0.60 -4.53
C LEU A 165 -13.76 0.26 -3.37
N ARG A 166 -14.28 -0.28 -2.27
CA ARG A 166 -13.46 -0.73 -1.13
C ARG A 166 -12.39 -1.74 -1.57
N LYS A 167 -12.79 -2.73 -2.37
CA LYS A 167 -11.86 -3.74 -2.90
C LYS A 167 -10.82 -3.14 -3.84
N SER A 168 -11.20 -2.17 -4.68
CA SER A 168 -10.28 -1.58 -5.66
C SER A 168 -9.22 -0.66 -5.04
N ILE A 169 -9.50 -0.05 -3.88
CA ILE A 169 -8.57 0.87 -3.21
C ILE A 169 -7.83 0.23 -2.02
N LEU A 170 -8.11 -1.04 -1.70
CA LEU A 170 -7.59 -1.66 -0.48
C LEU A 170 -6.05 -1.71 -0.42
N GLY A 171 -5.39 -1.90 -1.57
CA GLY A 171 -3.92 -1.82 -1.66
C GLY A 171 -3.41 -0.42 -1.31
N ASP A 172 -3.99 0.60 -1.94
CA ASP A 172 -3.66 2.00 -1.75
C ASP A 172 -3.88 2.45 -0.28
N ILE A 173 -4.91 1.91 0.39
CA ILE A 173 -5.15 2.11 1.83
C ILE A 173 -4.05 1.47 2.68
N CYS A 174 -3.54 0.30 2.29
CA CYS A 174 -2.42 -0.34 2.98
C CYS A 174 -1.17 0.55 2.92
N GLU A 175 -0.84 1.07 1.74
CA GLU A 175 0.28 2.00 1.54
C GLU A 175 0.06 3.28 2.36
N ALA A 176 -1.15 3.83 2.36
CA ALA A 176 -1.47 5.00 3.17
C ALA A 176 -1.29 4.77 4.68
N VAL A 177 -1.60 3.58 5.18
CA VAL A 177 -1.34 3.21 6.58
C VAL A 177 0.17 3.16 6.85
N ILE A 178 0.98 2.63 5.95
CA ILE A 178 2.45 2.65 6.07
C ILE A 178 2.96 4.09 6.12
N GLY A 179 2.46 4.96 5.23
CA GLY A 179 2.81 6.38 5.21
C GLY A 179 2.40 7.11 6.50
N ALA A 180 1.23 6.76 7.06
CA ALA A 180 0.78 7.30 8.34
C ALA A 180 1.67 6.88 9.50
N ILE A 181 2.03 5.59 9.59
CA ILE A 181 2.95 5.07 10.62
C ILE A 181 4.30 5.75 10.50
N PHE A 182 4.80 5.95 9.28
CA PHE A 182 6.08 6.62 9.05
C PHE A 182 6.07 8.08 9.54
N LEU A 183 4.99 8.83 9.32
CA LEU A 183 4.91 10.21 9.79
C LEU A 183 4.76 10.31 11.31
N ASP A 184 4.11 9.32 11.93
CA ASP A 184 3.86 9.30 13.38
C ASP A 184 5.06 8.76 14.19
N GLY A 185 5.57 7.58 13.80
CA GLY A 185 6.61 6.83 14.52
C GLY A 185 7.96 6.75 13.81
N GLY A 186 8.11 7.38 12.64
CA GLY A 186 9.34 7.39 11.86
C GLY A 186 9.64 6.07 11.14
N HIS A 187 10.84 5.99 10.56
CA HIS A 187 11.28 4.81 9.80
C HIS A 187 11.28 3.52 10.62
N ALA A 188 11.66 3.57 11.89
CA ALA A 188 11.73 2.37 12.73
C ALA A 188 10.36 1.69 12.90
N ALA A 189 9.32 2.47 13.23
CA ALA A 189 7.96 1.95 13.37
C ALA A 189 7.41 1.41 12.05
N ALA A 190 7.62 2.13 10.94
CA ALA A 190 7.21 1.67 9.62
C ALA A 190 7.94 0.39 9.20
N SER A 191 9.25 0.29 9.48
CA SER A 191 10.06 -0.89 9.19
C SER A 191 9.57 -2.12 9.96
N GLU A 192 9.25 -1.98 11.25
CA GLU A 192 8.69 -3.05 12.06
C GLU A 192 7.35 -3.54 11.51
N PHE A 193 6.45 -2.60 11.18
CA PHE A 193 5.16 -2.93 10.58
C PHE A 193 5.31 -3.70 9.27
N VAL A 194 6.17 -3.23 8.35
CA VAL A 194 6.40 -3.90 7.06
C VAL A 194 7.03 -5.27 7.27
N LYS A 195 8.10 -5.38 8.09
CA LYS A 195 8.77 -6.66 8.37
C LYS A 195 7.79 -7.70 8.90
N ARG A 196 6.93 -7.35 9.87
CA ARG A 196 5.92 -8.25 10.43
C ARG A 196 4.94 -8.79 9.39
N ASN A 197 4.57 -7.98 8.39
CA ASN A 197 3.56 -8.33 7.39
C ASN A 197 4.13 -8.90 6.08
N TRP A 198 5.40 -8.63 5.75
CA TRP A 198 6.04 -9.04 4.49
C TRP A 198 7.05 -10.19 4.62
N THR A 199 7.59 -10.49 5.81
CA THR A 199 8.64 -11.52 5.96
C THR A 199 8.22 -12.89 5.43
N GLU A 200 7.03 -13.39 5.80
CA GLU A 200 6.56 -14.68 5.28
C GLU A 200 6.37 -14.65 3.75
N ARG A 201 5.84 -13.54 3.21
CA ARG A 201 5.58 -13.37 1.77
C ARG A 201 6.87 -13.35 0.96
N MET A 202 7.91 -12.75 1.50
CA MET A 202 9.25 -12.69 0.92
C MET A 202 9.86 -14.09 0.76
N HIS A 203 9.69 -14.95 1.77
CA HIS A 203 10.23 -16.32 1.74
C HIS A 203 9.34 -17.32 0.99
N LYS A 204 8.03 -17.08 0.92
CA LYS A 204 7.06 -17.95 0.24
C LYS A 204 6.34 -17.17 -0.87
N PRO A 205 7.03 -16.86 -1.98
CA PRO A 205 6.41 -16.13 -3.08
C PRO A 205 5.25 -16.94 -3.66
N ARG A 206 4.08 -16.30 -3.79
CA ARG A 206 2.85 -16.94 -4.33
C ARG A 206 2.94 -17.27 -5.82
N ARG A 207 3.90 -16.68 -6.53
CA ARG A 207 4.12 -16.85 -7.97
C ARG A 207 5.62 -17.09 -8.22
N PRO A 208 5.97 -17.88 -9.26
CA PRO A 208 7.35 -17.97 -9.70
C PRO A 208 7.89 -16.58 -10.07
N LEU A 209 9.09 -16.25 -9.57
CA LEU A 209 9.73 -14.93 -9.75
C LEU A 209 10.18 -14.66 -11.19
N ARG A 210 10.30 -15.70 -12.00
CA ARG A 210 10.60 -15.63 -13.43
C ARG A 210 9.56 -16.45 -14.19
N ASP A 211 9.12 -15.95 -15.35
CA ASP A 211 8.18 -16.69 -16.20
C ASP A 211 8.83 -18.00 -16.65
N PRO A 212 8.25 -19.17 -16.33
CA PRO A 212 8.87 -20.46 -16.65
C PRO A 212 9.18 -20.63 -18.14
N LYS A 213 8.41 -20.02 -19.04
CA LYS A 213 8.69 -20.10 -20.47
C LYS A 213 9.96 -19.32 -20.82
N THR A 214 10.13 -18.14 -20.24
CA THR A 214 11.34 -17.32 -20.42
C THR A 214 12.55 -18.01 -19.82
N VAL A 215 12.44 -18.56 -18.62
CA VAL A 215 13.55 -19.29 -17.96
C VAL A 215 13.99 -20.49 -18.80
N LEU A 216 13.05 -21.29 -19.28
CA LEU A 216 13.35 -22.46 -20.10
C LEU A 216 13.97 -22.05 -21.45
N GLN A 217 13.51 -20.94 -22.03
CA GLN A 217 14.07 -20.40 -23.27
C GLN A 217 15.51 -19.90 -23.09
N GLU A 218 15.79 -19.12 -22.04
CA GLU A 218 17.13 -18.62 -21.73
C GLU A 218 18.10 -19.80 -21.48
N TRP A 219 17.66 -20.81 -20.73
CA TRP A 219 18.44 -22.02 -20.48
C TRP A 219 18.72 -22.82 -21.76
N ALA A 220 17.70 -23.04 -22.59
CA ALA A 220 17.84 -23.74 -23.86
C ALA A 220 18.85 -23.02 -24.76
N GLN A 221 18.73 -21.71 -24.89
CA GLN A 221 19.67 -20.89 -25.65
C GLN A 221 21.09 -20.96 -25.08
N GLY A 222 21.25 -20.93 -23.75
CA GLY A 222 22.54 -21.09 -23.08
C GLY A 222 23.21 -22.45 -23.32
N LYS A 223 22.42 -23.51 -23.54
CA LYS A 223 22.92 -24.84 -23.94
C LYS A 223 23.07 -25.02 -25.46
N GLY A 224 22.84 -23.97 -26.26
CA GLY A 224 22.88 -24.04 -27.72
C GLY A 224 21.72 -24.82 -28.34
N LEU A 225 20.65 -25.06 -27.57
CA LEU A 225 19.42 -25.69 -28.05
C LEU A 225 18.51 -24.64 -28.73
N PRO A 226 17.63 -25.07 -29.66
CA PRO A 226 16.62 -24.18 -30.22
C PRO A 226 15.58 -23.77 -29.17
N THR A 227 14.77 -22.76 -29.51
CA THR A 227 13.67 -22.30 -28.65
C THR A 227 12.69 -23.45 -28.32
N PRO A 228 12.22 -23.57 -27.07
CA PRO A 228 11.25 -24.60 -26.69
C PRO A 228 9.96 -24.51 -27.51
N VAL A 229 9.48 -25.66 -28.01
CA VAL A 229 8.25 -25.74 -28.81
C VAL A 229 7.12 -26.25 -27.93
N TYR A 230 5.99 -25.57 -27.96
CA TYR A 230 4.80 -25.94 -27.18
C TYR A 230 3.70 -26.47 -28.11
N ARG A 231 3.13 -27.63 -27.79
CA ARG A 231 2.03 -28.24 -28.53
C ARG A 231 0.87 -28.57 -27.60
N GLU A 232 -0.35 -28.23 -28.02
CA GLU A 232 -1.55 -28.69 -27.33
C GLU A 232 -1.73 -30.19 -27.59
N VAL A 233 -1.75 -30.98 -26.51
CA VAL A 233 -1.96 -32.42 -26.55
C VAL A 233 -3.45 -32.73 -26.49
N GLU A 234 -4.17 -31.99 -25.64
CA GLU A 234 -5.58 -32.24 -25.40
C GLU A 234 -6.28 -30.99 -24.87
N ARG A 235 -7.58 -30.88 -25.17
CA ARG A 235 -8.49 -29.93 -24.54
C ARG A 235 -9.74 -30.66 -24.08
N THR A 236 -10.04 -30.55 -22.79
CA THR A 236 -11.21 -31.16 -22.14
C THR A 236 -12.01 -30.09 -21.38
N GLY A 237 -13.12 -30.48 -20.77
CA GLY A 237 -13.97 -29.61 -19.95
C GLY A 237 -15.02 -28.80 -20.74
N PRO A 238 -16.03 -28.26 -20.04
CA PRO A 238 -17.09 -27.47 -20.67
C PRO A 238 -16.58 -26.14 -21.19
N HIS A 239 -17.32 -25.51 -22.11
CA HIS A 239 -16.90 -24.26 -22.75
C HIS A 239 -16.59 -23.12 -21.74
N HIS A 240 -17.24 -23.12 -20.58
CA HIS A 240 -17.05 -22.14 -19.52
C HIS A 240 -15.95 -22.51 -18.51
N ASP A 241 -15.40 -23.73 -18.58
CA ASP A 241 -14.31 -24.21 -17.72
C ASP A 241 -13.41 -25.20 -18.47
N PRO A 242 -12.69 -24.74 -19.52
CA PRO A 242 -11.85 -25.62 -20.32
C PRO A 242 -10.55 -25.98 -19.58
N GLN A 243 -10.12 -27.24 -19.70
CA GLN A 243 -8.76 -27.67 -19.34
C GLN A 243 -7.94 -27.91 -20.60
N PHE A 244 -6.74 -27.36 -20.63
CA PHE A 244 -5.76 -27.57 -21.71
C PHE A 244 -4.60 -28.38 -21.16
N ARG A 245 -4.22 -29.45 -21.87
CA ARG A 245 -2.96 -30.17 -21.66
C ARG A 245 -2.00 -29.79 -22.78
N VAL A 246 -0.83 -29.29 -22.40
CA VAL A 246 0.21 -28.83 -23.32
C VAL A 246 1.51 -29.57 -23.02
N ALA A 247 2.21 -30.00 -24.06
CA ALA A 247 3.57 -30.52 -23.97
C ALA A 247 4.56 -29.45 -24.43
N VAL A 248 5.73 -29.40 -23.77
CA VAL A 248 6.91 -28.67 -24.22
C VAL A 248 7.96 -29.66 -24.69
N ASP A 249 8.51 -29.41 -25.87
CA ASP A 249 9.51 -30.24 -26.53
C ASP A 249 10.81 -29.43 -26.72
N LEU A 250 11.94 -30.06 -26.40
CA LEU A 250 13.29 -29.58 -26.68
C LEU A 250 14.12 -30.76 -27.22
N PRO A 251 14.92 -30.57 -28.29
CA PRO A 251 15.71 -31.66 -28.85
C PRO A 251 16.66 -32.27 -27.82
N GLY A 252 16.72 -33.60 -27.79
CA GLY A 252 17.58 -34.34 -26.85
C GLY A 252 17.01 -34.52 -25.45
N LEU A 253 15.84 -33.95 -25.15
CA LEU A 253 15.16 -34.08 -23.87
C LEU A 253 13.81 -34.76 -24.04
N ALA A 254 13.36 -35.48 -23.01
CA ALA A 254 12.01 -36.00 -23.00
C ALA A 254 10.99 -34.84 -22.98
N PRO A 255 9.83 -34.93 -23.63
CA PRO A 255 8.80 -33.91 -23.49
C PRO A 255 8.36 -33.76 -22.02
N ALA A 256 7.91 -32.57 -21.65
CA ALA A 256 7.26 -32.33 -20.35
C ALA A 256 5.86 -31.78 -20.58
N GLU A 257 4.91 -32.13 -19.71
CA GLU A 257 3.51 -31.73 -19.88
C GLU A 257 3.01 -30.88 -18.72
N GLY A 258 2.02 -30.03 -19.02
CA GLY A 258 1.35 -29.19 -18.05
C GLY A 258 -0.13 -29.01 -18.37
N ILE A 259 -0.93 -28.85 -17.33
CA ILE A 259 -2.39 -28.66 -17.42
C ILE A 259 -2.76 -27.29 -16.87
N GLY A 260 -3.70 -26.60 -17.52
CA GLY A 260 -4.21 -25.32 -17.03
C GLY A 260 -5.54 -24.90 -17.66
N GLY A 261 -6.23 -23.95 -17.01
CA GLY A 261 -7.52 -23.40 -17.49
C GLY A 261 -7.41 -22.53 -18.75
N SER A 262 -6.20 -22.33 -19.26
CA SER A 262 -5.91 -21.70 -20.55
C SER A 262 -4.64 -22.30 -21.14
N LYS A 263 -4.48 -22.22 -22.47
CA LYS A 263 -3.25 -22.68 -23.15
C LYS A 263 -1.99 -22.08 -22.52
N ARG A 264 -1.99 -20.76 -22.28
CA ARG A 264 -0.86 -20.05 -21.66
C ARG A 264 -0.56 -20.56 -20.24
N ALA A 265 -1.58 -20.91 -19.46
CA ALA A 265 -1.36 -21.46 -18.12
C ALA A 265 -0.76 -22.87 -18.20
N ALA A 266 -1.29 -23.72 -19.09
CA ALA A 266 -0.77 -25.07 -19.34
C ALA A 266 0.68 -25.06 -19.83
N GLU A 267 1.03 -24.16 -20.75
CA GLU A 267 2.41 -23.94 -21.23
C GLU A 267 3.37 -23.60 -20.09
N LYS A 268 2.98 -22.71 -19.17
CA LYS A 268 3.83 -22.35 -18.02
C LYS A 268 4.07 -23.54 -17.10
N VAL A 269 3.05 -24.38 -16.87
CA VAL A 269 3.20 -25.61 -16.07
C VAL A 269 4.15 -26.58 -16.78
N ALA A 270 3.98 -26.80 -18.09
CA ALA A 270 4.84 -27.68 -18.87
C ALA A 270 6.31 -27.23 -18.81
N ALA A 271 6.55 -25.92 -18.94
CA ALA A 271 7.87 -25.32 -18.82
C ALA A 271 8.46 -25.51 -17.41
N SER A 272 7.68 -25.28 -16.34
CA SER A 272 8.13 -25.52 -14.97
C SER A 272 8.53 -26.97 -14.73
N VAL A 273 7.75 -27.94 -15.23
CA VAL A 273 8.07 -29.36 -15.09
C VAL A 273 9.38 -29.70 -15.80
N MET A 274 9.62 -29.15 -17.01
CA MET A 274 10.89 -29.34 -17.71
C MET A 274 12.06 -28.70 -16.94
N ILE A 275 11.89 -27.46 -16.48
CA ILE A 275 12.89 -26.74 -15.67
C ILE A 275 13.29 -27.56 -14.44
N GLU A 276 12.31 -28.05 -13.69
CA GLU A 276 12.54 -28.85 -12.47
C GLU A 276 13.26 -30.15 -12.79
N ARG A 277 12.82 -30.87 -13.83
CA ARG A 277 13.41 -32.15 -14.24
C ARG A 277 14.86 -32.00 -14.71
N GLU A 278 15.16 -30.94 -15.45
CA GLU A 278 16.50 -30.69 -16.00
C GLU A 278 17.39 -29.89 -15.03
N GLY A 279 16.91 -29.58 -13.81
CA GLY A 279 17.70 -28.87 -12.80
C GLY A 279 18.00 -27.41 -13.16
N VAL A 280 17.12 -26.76 -13.93
CA VAL A 280 17.25 -25.37 -14.38
C VAL A 280 16.93 -24.43 -13.21
N GLY A 281 17.82 -24.33 -12.23
CA GLY A 281 17.57 -23.56 -11.02
C GLY A 281 18.70 -23.63 -10.01
N GLY A 282 19.74 -22.82 -10.24
CA GLY A 282 20.87 -22.63 -9.33
C GLY A 282 22.12 -22.34 -10.14
N GLY A 283 22.56 -21.08 -10.13
CA GLY A 283 23.78 -20.69 -10.81
C GLY A 283 24.96 -21.55 -10.36
N ASN A 284 25.47 -22.35 -11.28
CA ASN A 284 26.85 -22.80 -11.31
C ASN A 284 27.12 -23.34 -12.71
N ASP A 285 27.77 -22.54 -13.54
CA ASP A 285 28.53 -22.96 -14.72
C ASP A 285 29.31 -21.70 -15.17
N GLY A 286 30.46 -21.42 -14.52
CA GLY A 286 31.44 -20.41 -14.93
C GLY A 286 31.94 -19.49 -13.83
#